data_AF-A0A535NBD7-F1
#
_entry.id   AF-A0A535NBD7-F1
#
_cell.length_a   1.000
_cell.length_b   1.000
_cell.length_c   1.000
_cell.angle_alpha   90.00
_cell.angle_beta   90.00
_cell.angle_gamma   90.00
#
_symmetry.space_group_name_H-M   'P 1'
#
loop_
_entity.id
_entity.type
_entity.pdbx_description
1 polymer ?
#
loop_
_entity_poly.entity_id
_entity_poly.type
_entity_poly.pdbx_seq_one_letter_code
_entity_poly.pdbx_strand_id
1 'polypeptide(L)' 'MQVENGSVEALGSRIVENVGRVLVGKAAEIELCVIALLSRGHILIEDVPGVGKTMLAKSLARSLSC' A
#
# COMPACT_ATOMS: atom_id res chain seq x y z
N MET A 1 25.26 -11.86 8.20
CA MET A 1 23.88 -11.93 8.72
C MET A 1 22.95 -11.42 7.63
N GLN A 2 22.75 -12.21 6.57
CA GLN A 2 21.74 -11.93 5.56
C GLN A 2 20.47 -12.60 6.04
N VAL A 3 19.50 -11.81 6.48
CA VAL A 3 18.16 -12.33 6.66
C VAL A 3 17.60 -12.51 5.25
N GLU A 4 17.21 -13.74 4.92
CA GLU A 4 16.64 -14.13 3.64
C GLU A 4 15.20 -13.55 3.55
N ASN A 5 15.08 -12.23 3.39
CA ASN A 5 13.82 -11.46 3.45
C ASN A 5 13.06 -11.41 2.10
N GLY A 6 13.48 -12.19 1.11
CA GLY A 6 13.07 -11.99 -0.29
C GLY A 6 11.56 -12.08 -0.54
N SER A 7 10.80 -12.88 0.22
CA SER A 7 9.37 -13.06 -0.03
C SER A 7 8.50 -11.90 0.44
N VAL A 8 8.77 -11.34 1.61
CA VAL A 8 7.99 -10.23 2.18
C VAL A 8 8.30 -8.93 1.46
N GLU A 9 9.58 -8.67 1.19
CA GLU A 9 10.02 -7.50 0.42
C GLU A 9 9.44 -7.52 -0.99
N ALA A 10 9.51 -8.66 -1.68
CA ALA A 10 8.94 -8.81 -3.02
C ALA A 10 7.41 -8.66 -3.02
N LEU A 11 6.71 -9.20 -2.01
CA LEU A 11 5.26 -9.03 -1.89
C LEU A 11 4.90 -7.57 -1.67
N GLY A 12 5.59 -6.89 -0.75
CA GLY A 12 5.40 -5.47 -0.46
C GLY A 12 5.60 -4.61 -1.71
N SER A 13 6.74 -4.78 -2.40
CA SER A 13 7.05 -4.04 -3.63
C SER A 13 5.98 -4.25 -4.70
N ARG A 14 5.51 -5.49 -4.90
CA ARG A 14 4.46 -5.80 -5.88
C ARG A 14 3.14 -5.10 -5.57
N ILE A 15 2.75 -5.00 -4.30
CA ILE A 15 1.53 -4.30 -3.90
C ILE A 15 1.70 -2.79 -4.13
N VAL A 16 2.83 -2.21 -3.70
CA VAL A 16 3.13 -0.78 -3.88
C VAL A 16 3.11 -0.40 -5.37
N GLU A 17 3.78 -1.17 -6.22
CA GLU A 17 3.80 -0.94 -7.66
C GLU A 17 2.42 -1.02 -8.29
N ASN A 18 1.61 -2.03 -7.93
CA ASN A 18 0.27 -2.18 -8.49
C ASN A 18 -0.65 -1.01 -8.12
N VAL A 19 -0.59 -0.54 -6.87
CA VAL A 19 -1.38 0.60 -6.41
C VAL A 19 -0.87 1.91 -7.03
N GLY A 20 0.45 2.07 -7.15
CA GLY A 20 1.09 3.26 -7.73
C GLY A 20 0.73 3.50 -9.20
N ARG A 21 0.33 2.46 -9.95
CA ARG A 21 -0.19 2.61 -11.33
C ARG A 21 -1.50 3.39 -11.41
N VAL A 22 -2.27 3.43 -10.33
CA VAL A 22 -3.60 4.07 -10.29
C VAL A 22 -3.58 5.36 -9.45
N LEU A 23 -2.67 5.44 -8.46
CA LEU A 23 -2.54 6.58 -7.56
C LEU A 23 -1.19 7.29 -7.75
N VAL A 24 -1.17 8.32 -8.59
CA VAL A 24 0.04 9.11 -8.88
C VAL A 24 0.35 10.07 -7.73
N GLY A 25 1.63 10.20 -7.37
CA GLY A 25 2.09 11.18 -6.38
C GLY A 25 1.81 10.82 -4.91
N LYS A 26 1.42 9.58 -4.63
CA LYS A 26 1.05 9.08 -3.29
C LYS A 26 1.95 7.93 -2.80
N ALA A 27 3.20 7.86 -3.28
CA ALA A 27 4.09 6.72 -3.03
C ALA A 27 4.30 6.44 -1.53
N ALA A 28 4.53 7.49 -0.73
CA ALA A 28 4.75 7.35 0.70
C ALA A 28 3.50 6.84 1.43
N GLU A 29 2.32 7.34 1.09
CA GLU A 29 1.06 6.88 1.68
C GLU A 29 0.76 5.43 1.32
N ILE A 30 1.07 5.01 0.08
CA ILE A 30 0.92 3.63 -0.36
C ILE A 30 1.84 2.70 0.44
N GLU A 31 3.12 3.08 0.61
CA GLU A 31 4.08 2.31 1.41
C GLU A 31 3.62 2.16 2.86
N LEU A 32 3.18 3.26 3.50
CA LEU A 32 2.64 3.22 4.86
C LEU A 32 1.42 2.29 4.96
N CYS A 33 0.53 2.32 3.96
CA CYS A 33 -0.59 1.39 3.88
C CYS A 33 -0.19 -0.07 3.84
N VAL A 34 0.82 -0.40 3.03
CA VAL A 34 1.34 -1.76 2.93
C VAL A 34 2.03 -2.18 4.24
N ILE A 35 2.82 -1.31 4.84
CA ILE A 35 3.50 -1.56 6.12
C ILE A 35 2.48 -1.86 7.22
N ALA A 36 1.46 -1.01 7.37
CA ALA A 36 0.43 -1.22 8.39
C ALA A 36 -0.33 -2.53 8.15
N LEU A 37 -0.70 -2.83 6.91
CA LEU A 37 -1.40 -4.07 6.57
C LEU A 37 -0.57 -5.31 6.95
N LEU A 38 0.71 -5.35 6.55
CA LEU A 38 1.62 -6.46 6.85
C LEU A 38 1.85 -6.59 8.36
N SER A 39 1.80 -5.48 9.08
CA SER A 39 1.94 -5.42 10.55
C SER A 39 0.63 -5.66 11.30
N ARG A 40 -0.48 -5.93 10.61
CA ARG A 40 -1.85 -6.00 11.19
C ARG A 40 -2.25 -4.73 11.97
N GLY A 41 -1.70 -3.59 11.58
CA GLY A 41 -2.05 -2.27 12.10
C GLY A 41 -3.29 -1.69 11.43
N HIS A 42 -3.69 -0.52 11.89
CA HIS A 42 -4.78 0.27 11.33
C HIS A 42 -4.26 1.63 10.87
N ILE A 43 -4.90 2.17 9.84
CA ILE A 43 -4.58 3.51 9.31
C ILE A 43 -5.85 4.34 9.27
N LEU A 44 -5.72 5.57 9.74
CA LEU A 44 -6.64 6.65 9.47
C LEU A 44 -6.04 7.55 8.40
N ILE A 45 -6.80 7.81 7.33
CA ILE A 45 -6.35 8.69 6.24
C ILE A 45 -7.12 10.00 6.33
N GLU A 46 -6.53 10.99 6.99
CA GLU A 46 -7.05 12.35 7.06
C GLU A 46 -6.44 13.19 5.93
N ASP A 47 -7.27 13.66 5.00
CA ASP A 47 -6.85 14.56 3.93
C ASP A 47 -8.11 15.29 3.39
N VAL A 48 -7.98 16.31 2.55
CA VAL A 48 -9.11 17.06 1.96
C VAL A 48 -9.90 16.22 0.92
N PRO A 49 -11.19 16.48 0.67
CA PRO A 49 -11.98 15.70 -0.29
C PRO A 49 -11.37 15.74 -1.70
N GLY A 50 -11.42 14.61 -2.44
CA GLY A 50 -10.95 14.52 -3.83
C GLY A 50 -9.53 13.98 -4.06
N VAL A 51 -8.73 13.78 -3.02
CA VAL A 51 -7.30 13.37 -3.08
C VAL A 51 -7.04 11.86 -3.20
N GLY A 52 -8.03 11.09 -3.65
CA GLY A 52 -7.82 9.66 -3.96
C GLY A 52 -7.89 8.68 -2.78
N LYS A 53 -8.32 9.08 -1.58
CA LYS A 53 -8.48 8.17 -0.41
C LYS A 53 -9.29 6.90 -0.71
N THR A 54 -10.44 7.06 -1.38
CA THR A 54 -11.29 5.92 -1.77
C THR A 54 -10.63 5.05 -2.84
N MET A 55 -9.89 5.67 -3.76
CA MET A 55 -9.12 4.96 -4.79
C MET A 55 -7.97 4.16 -4.16
N LEU A 56 -7.28 4.72 -3.16
CA LEU A 56 -6.25 4.03 -2.39
C LEU A 56 -6.80 2.76 -1.73
N ALA A 57 -7.91 2.88 -0.99
CA ALA A 57 -8.54 1.73 -0.34
C ALA A 57 -8.95 0.65 -1.35
N LYS A 58 -9.59 1.04 -2.46
CA LYS A 58 -10.03 0.09 -3.52
C LYS A 58 -8.87 -0.57 -4.25
N SER A 59 -7.80 0.15 -4.53
CA SER A 59 -6.62 -0.37 -5.24
C SER A 59 -5.79 -1.29 -4.36
N LEU A 60 -5.68 -1.00 -3.05
CA LEU A 60 -5.12 -1.94 -2.08
C LEU A 60 -5.93 -3.23 -2.01
N ALA A 61 -7.26 -3.13 -1.89
CA ALA A 61 -8.13 -4.30 -1.84
C ALA A 61 -7.96 -5.20 -3.08
N ARG A 62 -8.02 -4.58 -4.28
CA ARG A 62 -7.77 -5.30 -5.55
C ARG A 62 -6.38 -5.94 -5.63
N SER A 63 -5.35 -5.26 -5.11
CA SER A 63 -3.98 -5.81 -5.12
C SER A 63 -3.84 -7.03 -4.20
N LEU A 64 -4.70 -7.13 -3.19
CA LEU A 64 -4.80 -8.27 -2.26
C LEU A 64 -5.84 -9.30 -2.71
N SER A 65 -6.50 -9.09 -3.84
CA SER A 65 -7.62 -9.90 -4.35
C SER A 65 -8.84 -9.95 -3.40
N CYS A 66 -9.15 -8.84 -2.73
CA CYS A 66 -10.37 -8.65 -1.94
C CYS A 66 -11.28 -7.52 -2.47
#